data_AF-E3GMZ3-F1
#
_entry.id   AF-E3GMZ3-F1
#
_cell.length_a   1.000
_cell.length_b   1.000
_cell.length_c   1.000
_cell.angle_alpha   90.00
_cell.angle_beta   90.00
_cell.angle_gamma   90.00
#
_symmetry.space_group_name_H-M   'P 1'
#
loop_
_entity.id
_entity.type
_entity.pdbx_description
1 polymer ?
#
loop_
_entity_poly.entity_id
_entity_poly.type
_entity_poly.pdbx_seq_one_letter_code
_entity_poly.pdbx_strand_id
1 'polypeptide(L)' 'MDKTTFLKEYLSDLMAKNTFNENGQIEVNIFEIFSQEDVQQAAEALGCQVDNNNTPIGSFWIYDPQQKKS' A
#
# COMPACT_ATOMS: atom_id res chain seq x y z
N MET A 1 -13.14 10.59 10.81
CA MET A 1 -12.61 10.17 9.49
C MET A 1 -12.69 8.67 9.46
N ASP A 2 -13.29 8.11 8.41
CA ASP A 2 -13.38 6.66 8.25
C ASP A 2 -11.97 6.06 8.05
N LYS A 3 -11.70 4.90 8.66
CA LYS A 3 -10.37 4.28 8.70
C LYS A 3 -9.87 3.97 7.28
N THR A 4 -10.75 3.43 6.45
CA THR A 4 -10.45 3.11 5.06
C THR A 4 -10.15 4.37 4.24
N THR A 5 -10.86 5.47 4.51
CA THR A 5 -10.60 6.77 3.89
C THR A 5 -9.22 7.31 4.23
N PHE A 6 -8.82 7.28 5.51
CA PHE A 6 -7.46 7.66 5.92
C PHE A 6 -6.39 6.84 5.23
N LEU A 7 -6.59 5.52 5.18
CA LEU A 7 -5.59 4.64 4.59
C LEU A 7 -5.44 4.90 3.09
N LYS A 8 -6.54 5.13 2.36
CA LYS A 8 -6.50 5.51 0.94
C LYS A 8 -5.73 6.81 0.71
N GLU A 9 -6.00 7.85 1.50
CA GLU A 9 -5.29 9.13 1.38
C GLU A 9 -3.80 8.99 1.67
N TYR A 10 -3.45 8.25 2.73
CA TYR A 10 -2.06 7.97 3.09
C TYR A 10 -1.30 7.24 1.97
N LEU A 11 -1.90 6.17 1.41
CA LEU A 11 -1.30 5.42 0.30
C LEU A 11 -1.19 6.28 -0.96
N SER A 12 -2.20 7.11 -1.26
CA SER A 12 -2.16 8.03 -2.38
C SER A 12 -1.05 9.07 -2.27
N ASP A 13 -0.77 9.59 -1.07
CA ASP A 13 0.33 10.52 -0.83
C ASP A 13 1.71 9.85 -1.01
N LEU A 14 1.88 8.61 -0.54
CA LEU A 14 3.11 7.84 -0.79
C LEU A 14 3.36 7.63 -2.29
N MET A 15 2.33 7.25 -3.04
CA MET A 15 2.43 7.08 -4.50
C MET A 15 2.75 8.40 -5.21
N ALA A 16 2.13 9.51 -4.81
CA ALA A 16 2.39 10.84 -5.36
C ALA A 16 3.84 11.30 -5.11
N LYS A 17 4.45 10.85 -4.00
CA LYS A 17 5.87 11.09 -3.67
C LYS A 17 6.85 10.18 -4.41
N ASN A 18 6.34 9.29 -5.27
CA ASN A 18 7.12 8.34 -6.05
C ASN A 18 8.10 7.52 -5.19
N THR A 19 7.64 7.05 -4.02
CA THR A 19 8.45 6.26 -3.06
C THR A 19 8.65 4.80 -3.49
N PHE A 20 8.44 4.49 -4.76
CA PHE A 20 8.56 3.14 -5.31
C PHE A 20 10.03 2.73 -5.38
N ASN A 21 10.32 1.49 -5.00
CA ASN A 21 11.62 0.85 -5.22
C ASN A 21 11.80 0.42 -6.69
N GLU A 22 12.94 -0.17 -7.00
CA GLU A 22 13.27 -0.67 -8.36
C GLU A 22 12.30 -1.72 -8.90
N ASN A 23 11.54 -2.39 -8.03
CA ASN A 23 10.52 -3.37 -8.39
C ASN A 23 9.12 -2.75 -8.54
N GLY A 24 8.97 -1.43 -8.41
CA GLY A 24 7.67 -0.75 -8.45
C GLY A 24 6.84 -0.99 -7.18
N GLN A 25 7.49 -1.23 -6.04
CA GLN A 25 6.84 -1.52 -4.76
C GLN A 25 7.09 -0.42 -3.73
N ILE A 26 6.13 -0.20 -2.85
CA ILE A 26 6.27 0.69 -1.67
C ILE A 26 6.14 -0.15 -0.41
N GLU A 27 7.08 0.02 0.53
CA GLU A 27 6.93 -0.52 1.89
C GLU A 27 6.02 0.40 2.69
N VAL A 28 4.93 -0.15 3.21
CA VAL A 28 3.98 0.59 4.01
C VAL A 28 3.99 -0.01 5.41
N ASN A 29 4.38 0.79 6.40
CA ASN A 29 4.25 0.46 7.82
C ASN A 29 2.91 0.99 8.31
N ILE A 30 2.07 0.09 8.83
CA ILE A 30 0.68 0.37 9.16
C ILE A 30 0.46 0.10 10.65
N PHE A 31 -0.33 0.96 11.27
CA PHE A 31 -0.60 0.91 12.71
C PHE A 31 -1.47 -0.29 13.09
N GLU A 32 -1.37 -0.76 14.34
CA GLU A 32 -2.13 -1.90 14.92
C GLU A 32 -3.67 -1.77 14.80
N ILE A 33 -4.18 -0.59 14.43
CA ILE A 33 -5.61 -0.30 14.31
C ILE A 33 -6.21 -0.65 12.93
N PHE A 34 -5.37 -1.00 11.95
CA PHE A 34 -5.78 -1.43 10.60
C PHE A 34 -5.58 -2.93 10.46
N SER A 35 -6.66 -3.62 10.06
CA SER A 35 -6.57 -5.02 9.68
C SER A 35 -5.95 -5.17 8.30
N GLN A 36 -5.44 -6.35 7.98
CA GLN A 36 -4.96 -6.66 6.62
C GLN A 36 -6.05 -6.46 5.56
N GLU A 37 -7.31 -6.72 5.92
CA GLU A 37 -8.47 -6.50 5.04
C GLU A 37 -8.66 -5.01 4.71
N ASP A 38 -8.54 -4.12 5.70
CA ASP A 38 -8.63 -2.67 5.47
C ASP A 38 -7.58 -2.19 4.47
N VAL A 39 -6.36 -2.73 4.59
CA VAL A 39 -5.21 -2.42 3.75
C VAL A 39 -5.42 -2.92 2.33
N GLN A 40 -5.92 -4.13 2.19
CA GLN A 40 -6.21 -4.71 0.89
C GLN A 40 -7.32 -3.94 0.17
N GLN A 41 -8.42 -3.59 0.85
CA GLN A 41 -9.49 -2.80 0.25
C GLN A 41 -9.02 -1.39 -0.16
N ALA A 42 -8.13 -0.76 0.62
CA ALA A 42 -7.56 0.53 0.28
C ALA A 42 -6.64 0.45 -0.95
N ALA A 43 -5.76 -0.55 -1.00
CA ALA A 43 -4.85 -0.78 -2.12
C ALA A 43 -5.60 -1.13 -3.41
N GLU A 44 -6.60 -2.01 -3.35
CA GLU A 44 -7.43 -2.39 -4.50
C GLU A 44 -8.20 -1.19 -5.08
N ALA A 45 -8.72 -0.31 -4.21
CA ALA A 45 -9.38 0.91 -4.65
C ALA A 45 -8.45 1.89 -5.38
N LEU A 46 -7.14 1.76 -5.17
CA LEU A 46 -6.09 2.53 -5.84
C LEU A 46 -5.49 1.78 -7.04
N GLY A 47 -5.99 0.59 -7.37
CA GLY A 47 -5.49 -0.24 -8.48
C GLY A 47 -4.19 -0.98 -8.16
N CYS A 48 -3.81 -1.06 -6.89
CA CYS A 48 -2.59 -1.72 -6.44
C CYS A 48 -2.87 -3.13 -5.89
N GLN A 49 -1.81 -3.93 -5.79
CA GLN A 49 -1.84 -5.25 -5.13
C GLN A 49 -1.01 -5.23 -3.85
N VAL A 50 -1.45 -5.95 -2.83
CA VAL A 50 -0.71 -6.15 -1.57
C VAL A 50 -0.01 -7.50 -1.61
N ASP A 51 1.31 -7.53 -1.42
CA ASP A 51 2.07 -8.78 -1.27
C ASP A 51 2.07 -9.25 0.19
N ASN A 52 1.86 -10.56 0.38
CA ASN A 52 1.78 -11.23 1.67
C ASN A 52 3.03 -12.08 1.99
N ASN A 53 4.00 -12.17 1.09
CA ASN A 53 5.17 -13.03 1.27
C ASN A 53 6.36 -12.25 1.85
N ASN A 54 6.64 -12.46 3.15
CA ASN A 54 7.83 -12.03 3.93
C ASN A 54 7.75 -10.74 4.75
N THR A 55 6.57 -10.15 4.94
CA THR A 55 6.45 -8.94 5.74
C THR A 55 6.23 -9.24 7.24
N PRO A 56 6.93 -8.56 8.15
CA PRO A 56 6.58 -8.53 9.58
C PRO A 56 5.12 -8.12 9.78
N ILE A 57 4.47 -8.65 10.83
CA ILE A 57 3.12 -8.24 11.21
C ILE A 57 3.12 -6.73 11.44
N GLY A 58 2.42 -5.97 10.58
CA GLY A 58 2.37 -4.49 10.63
C GLY A 58 3.01 -3.78 9.45
N SER A 59 3.63 -4.49 8.50
CA SER A 59 4.08 -3.90 7.24
C SER A 59 3.61 -4.68 6.03
N PHE A 60 3.46 -4.00 4.90
CA PHE A 60 3.00 -4.58 3.64
C PHE A 60 3.69 -3.92 2.45
N TRP A 61 3.87 -4.69 1.38
CA TRP A 61 4.33 -4.15 0.11
C TRP A 61 3.13 -3.89 -0.79
N ILE A 62 3.02 -2.66 -1.27
CA ILE A 62 2.03 -2.29 -2.27
C ILE A 62 2.72 -2.18 -3.62
N TYR A 63 2.23 -2.96 -4.58
CA TYR A 63 2.73 -3.02 -5.93
C TYR A 63 1.77 -2.31 -6.88
N ASP A 64 2.30 -1.34 -7.64
CA ASP A 64 1.59 -0.74 -8.77
C ASP A 64 2.09 -1.38 -10.08
N PRO A 65 1.27 -2.21 -10.76
CA PRO A 65 1.65 -2.84 -12.02
C PRO A 65 1.94 -1.85 -13.15
N GLN A 66 1.45 -0.61 -13.06
CA GLN A 66 1.65 0.43 -14.08
C GLN A 66 3.00 1.17 -13.92
N GLN A 67 3.64 1.07 -12.75
CA GLN A 67 4.94 1.67 -12.45
C GLN A 67 6.13 0.78 -12.82
N LYS A 68 5.92 -0.48 -13.27
CA LYS A 68 6.99 -1.28 -13.89
C LYS A 68 7.48 -0.55 -15.13
N LYS A 69 8.59 0.16 -15.00
CA LYS A 69 9.18 0.94 -16.07
C LYS A 69 9.49 0.06 -17.28
N SER A 70 9.00 0.58 -18.40
CA SER A 70 9.58 0.51 -19.73
C SER A 70 11.10 0.70 -19.76
#